data_AF-A0A972M9H2-F1
#
_entry.id   AF-A0A972M9H2-F1
#
_cell.length_a   1.000
_cell.length_b   1.000
_cell.length_c   1.000
_cell.angle_alpha   90.00
_cell.angle_beta   90.00
_cell.angle_gamma   90.00
#
_symmetry.space_group_name_H-M   'P 1'
#
loop_
_entity.id
_entity.type
_entity.pdbx_description
1 polymer ?
#
loop_
_entity_poly.entity_id
_entity_poly.type
_entity_poly.pdbx_seq_one_letter_code
_entity_poly.pdbx_strand_id
1 'polypeptide(L)' 'MTQPILEIRNLTHYFGGLRAVHNFNTRIMPGEIRGL' A
#
# COMPACT_ATOMS: atom_id res chain seq x y z
N MET A 1 10.51 -3.99 -19.67
CA MET A 1 9.25 -3.54 -19.04
C MET A 1 9.56 -3.13 -17.61
N THR A 2 9.09 -1.96 -17.17
CA THR A 2 9.41 -1.41 -15.84
C THR A 2 8.52 -2.02 -14.77
N GLN A 3 9.12 -2.52 -13.68
CA GLN A 3 8.41 -3.10 -12.52
C GLN A 3 8.17 -2.04 -11.44
N PRO A 4 7.14 -2.20 -10.57
CA PRO A 4 6.90 -1.27 -9.49
C PRO A 4 7.99 -1.36 -8.42
N ILE A 5 8.26 -0.24 -7.75
CA ILE A 5 9.20 -0.18 -6.61
C ILE A 5 8.52 -0.53 -5.29
N LEU A 6 7.20 -0.34 -5.21
CA LEU A 6 6.38 -0.77 -4.09
C LEU A 6 5.09 -1.36 -4.65
N GLU A 7 4.70 -2.51 -4.11
CA GLU A 7 3.39 -3.09 -4.33
C GLU A 7 2.84 -3.63 -3.01
N ILE A 8 1.66 -3.17 -2.62
CA ILE A 8 0.91 -3.66 -1.47
C ILE A 8 -0.39 -4.23 -2.00
N ARG A 9 -0.70 -5.46 -1.60
CA ARG A 9 -1.92 -6.17 -1.99
C ARG A 9 -2.67 -6.62 -0.75
N ASN A 10 -3.96 -6.29 -0.70
CA ASN A 10 -4.91 -6.74 0.32
C ASN A 10 -4.46 -6.51 1.77
N LEU A 11 -3.72 -5.44 2.04
CA LEU A 11 -3.22 -5.15 3.39
C LEU A 11 -4.39 -4.81 4.32
N THR A 12 -4.52 -5.59 5.39
CA THR A 12 -5.37 -5.27 6.54
C THR A 12 -4.48 -5.21 7.76
N HIS A 13 -4.55 -4.12 8.51
CA HIS A 13 -3.73 -3.91 9.70
C HIS A 13 -4.61 -3.52 10.89
N TYR A 14 -4.31 -4.11 12.04
CA TYR A 14 -5.00 -3.85 13.30
C TYR A 14 -4.04 -3.14 14.26
N PHE A 15 -4.53 -2.09 14.92
CA PHE A 15 -3.81 -1.33 15.91
C PHE A 15 -4.74 -1.03 17.09
N GLY A 16 -4.30 -1.32 18.31
CA GLY A 16 -5.12 -1.13 19.51
C GLY A 16 -6.40 -1.97 19.54
N GLY A 17 -6.39 -3.16 18.92
CA GLY A 17 -7.58 -4.02 18.78
C GLY A 17 -8.60 -3.52 17.75
N LEU A 18 -8.36 -2.38 17.10
CA LEU A 18 -9.20 -1.83 16.04
C LEU A 18 -8.59 -2.11 14.68
N ARG A 19 -9.43 -2.24 13.66
CA ARG A 19 -8.97 -2.36 12.26
C ARG A 19 -8.63 -0.98 11.70
N ALA A 20 -7.35 -0.63 11.74
CA ALA A 20 -6.85 0.68 11.30
C ALA A 20 -6.75 0.78 9.77
N VAL A 21 -6.44 -0.32 9.08
CA VAL A 21 -6.38 -0.39 7.62
C VAL A 21 -7.15 -1.62 7.16
N HIS A 22 -7.95 -1.51 6.11
CA HIS A 22 -8.70 -2.64 5.56
C HIS A 22 -8.58 -2.72 4.05
N ASN A 23 -8.14 -3.88 3.56
CA ASN A 23 -8.01 -4.19 2.13
C ASN A 23 -7.31 -3.09 1.32
N PHE A 24 -6.21 -2.56 1.85
CA PHE A 24 -5.43 -1.51 1.19
C PHE A 24 -4.59 -2.11 0.06
N ASN A 25 -4.66 -1.47 -1.10
CA ASN A 25 -3.97 -1.86 -2.31
C ASN A 25 -3.28 -0.63 -2.90
N THR A 26 -1.98 -0.70 -3.15
CA THR A 26 -1.24 0.39 -3.79
C THR A 26 -0.07 -0.14 -4.61
N ARG A 27 0.31 0.64 -5.62
CA ARG A 27 1.47 0.43 -6.46
C ARG A 27 2.15 1.77 -6.65
N ILE A 28 3.48 1.80 -6.55
CA ILE A 28 4.29 2.98 -6.84
C ILE A 28 5.29 2.59 -7.93
N MET A 29 5.34 3.38 -9.00
CA MET A 29 6.25 3.17 -10.12
C MET A 29 7.57 3.96 -9.93
N PRO A 30 8.66 3.57 -10.59
CA PRO A 30 9.89 4.37 -10.58
C PRO A 30 9.62 5.82 -11.01
N GLY A 31 10.04 6.78 -10.19
CA GLY A 31 9.86 8.22 -10.45
C GLY A 31 8.53 8.83 -9.99
N GLU A 32 7.61 8.03 -9.44
CA GLU A 32 6.32 8.49 -8.92
C GLU A 32 6.44 8.93 -7.44
N ILE A 33 5.85 10.08 -7.10
CA ILE A 33 5.65 10.53 -5.72
C ILE A 33 4.16 10.48 -5.41
N ARG A 34 3.80 9.83 -4.30
CA ARG A 34 2.42 9.64 -3.87
C ARG A 34 2.24 10.04 -2.41
N GLY A 35 1.25 10.89 -2.15
CA GLY A 35 0.78 11.21 -0.79
C GLY A 35 -0.28 10.22 -0.32
N LEU A 36 -0.38 10.04 1.00
CA LEU A 36 -1.39 9.25 1.69
C LEU A 36 -2.15 10.14 2.67
#